data_AF-A0A2T7G4M3-F1
#
_entry.id   AF-A0A2T7G4M3-F1
#
_cell.length_a   1.000
_cell.length_b   1.000
_cell.length_c   1.000
_cell.angle_alpha   90.00
_cell.angle_beta   90.00
_cell.angle_gamma   90.00
#
_symmetry.space_group_name_H-M   'P 1'
#
loop_
_entity.id
_entity.type
_entity.pdbx_description
1 polymer ?
#
loop_
_entity_poly.entity_id
_entity_poly.type
_entity_poly.pdbx_seq_one_letter_code
_entity_poly.pdbx_strand_id
1 'polypeptide(L)'
;MSFIDPNRINASLTLQRGHYTFPRAAKLREAFENCLHDYYVKASIGGHFEVRGMLVTGESRVGKTSETVRLVEEFNASLTEMPNGKPGKIVYCKLDGSISWKDLGHKTLEALGYSANPRRTQGEFWNMVRHQCREQGVIGLYYDECQHAFTSGPKSNEKLLDRFKALMKEPEWPLMLILSGVPVLASHVNSEEQIAHLLSHIQFDEIHMGRFADPTRDPDMIELNKLVYTYAERAEVDVDNLVDVDFLQRLDFACASRWGLVIELLIRAFGLCRLHGQKTGKYRYGRFRARIAGPFLTAAVHAYVSHVHAYALPRKRPTYNTLK
;
A
#
# COMPACT_ATOMS: atom_id res chain seq x y z
N MET A 1 -29.14 22.35 -6.52
CA MET A 1 -27.68 22.49 -6.35
C MET A 1 -27.09 21.09 -6.27
N SER A 2 -26.02 20.81 -7.02
CA SER A 2 -25.31 19.53 -6.95
C SER A 2 -24.51 19.47 -5.64
N PHE A 3 -24.50 18.32 -4.97
CA PHE A 3 -23.59 18.06 -3.83
C PHE A 3 -22.12 17.95 -4.25
N ILE A 4 -21.87 17.88 -5.56
CA ILE A 4 -20.55 17.79 -6.17
C ILE A 4 -20.19 19.13 -6.79
N ASP A 5 -19.09 19.73 -6.32
CA ASP A 5 -18.52 20.97 -6.85
C ASP A 5 -17.40 20.65 -7.87
N PRO A 6 -17.60 20.96 -9.17
CA PRO A 6 -16.59 20.74 -10.22
C PRO A 6 -15.26 21.47 -9.95
N ASN A 7 -15.28 22.64 -9.30
CA ASN A 7 -14.05 23.39 -9.01
C ASN A 7 -13.20 22.64 -7.97
N ARG A 8 -13.84 22.07 -6.95
CA ARG A 8 -13.19 21.23 -5.94
C ARG A 8 -12.61 19.94 -6.53
N ILE A 9 -13.32 19.35 -7.50
CA ILE A 9 -12.82 18.20 -8.27
C ILE A 9 -11.55 18.59 -9.03
N ASN A 10 -11.60 19.63 -9.86
CA ASN A 10 -10.49 20.03 -10.71
C ASN A 10 -9.23 20.41 -9.89
N ALA A 11 -9.41 21.08 -8.75
CA ALA A 11 -8.32 21.40 -7.84
C ALA A 11 -7.64 20.15 -7.25
N SER A 12 -8.42 19.09 -6.97
CA SER A 12 -7.92 17.86 -6.35
C SER A 12 -7.35 16.87 -7.38
N LEU A 13 -7.93 16.78 -8.59
CA LEU A 13 -7.56 15.79 -9.61
C LEU A 13 -6.10 15.90 -10.04
N THR A 14 -5.59 17.13 -10.22
CA THR A 14 -4.19 17.35 -10.62
C THR A 14 -3.22 16.80 -9.58
N LEU A 15 -3.53 17.02 -8.30
CA LEU A 15 -2.71 16.58 -7.18
C LEU A 15 -2.83 15.07 -6.96
N GLN A 16 -4.03 14.51 -7.05
CA GLN A 16 -4.25 13.06 -6.90
C GLN A 16 -3.63 12.23 -8.03
N ARG A 17 -3.55 12.77 -9.25
CA ARG A 17 -2.84 12.13 -10.37
C ARG A 17 -1.33 12.24 -10.25
N GLY A 18 -0.84 13.18 -9.44
CA GLY A 18 0.58 13.36 -9.21
C GLY A 18 1.17 12.15 -8.49
N HIS A 19 2.08 11.43 -9.14
CA HIS A 19 2.87 10.41 -8.46
C HIS A 19 4.20 10.99 -7.99
N TYR A 20 4.63 10.59 -6.80
CA TYR A 20 5.96 10.85 -6.31
C TYR A 20 6.74 9.53 -6.25
N THR A 21 7.88 9.45 -6.93
CA THR A 21 8.68 8.22 -6.98
C THR A 21 9.70 8.25 -5.86
N PHE A 22 9.48 7.43 -4.83
CA PHE A 22 10.41 7.28 -3.73
C PHE A 22 11.64 6.45 -4.14
N PRO A 23 12.83 6.71 -3.56
CA PRO A 23 14.01 5.87 -3.75
C PRO A 23 13.76 4.38 -3.42
N ARG A 24 12.92 4.10 -2.42
CA ARG A 24 12.54 2.72 -2.05
C ARG A 24 11.78 1.98 -3.16
N ALA A 25 11.14 2.70 -4.08
CA ALA A 25 10.47 2.10 -5.23
C ALA A 25 11.47 1.41 -6.17
N ALA A 26 12.74 1.87 -6.19
CA ALA A 26 13.80 1.23 -6.97
C ALA A 26 14.10 -0.19 -6.44
N LYS A 27 14.17 -0.37 -5.11
CA LYS A 27 14.37 -1.69 -4.49
C LYS A 27 13.21 -2.63 -4.78
N LEU A 28 11.97 -2.12 -4.71
CA LEU A 28 10.77 -2.90 -5.05
C LEU A 28 10.82 -3.35 -6.53
N ARG A 29 11.14 -2.43 -7.44
CA ARG A 29 11.26 -2.71 -8.87
C ARG A 29 12.36 -3.72 -9.17
N GLU A 30 13.54 -3.55 -8.60
CA GLU A 30 14.67 -4.48 -8.77
C GLU A 30 14.30 -5.90 -8.33
N ALA A 31 13.69 -6.05 -7.15
CA ALA A 31 13.26 -7.37 -6.66
C ALA A 31 12.18 -8.00 -7.56
N PHE A 32 11.26 -7.20 -8.08
CA PHE A 32 10.23 -7.65 -9.00
C PHE A 32 10.82 -8.09 -10.35
N GLU A 33 11.70 -7.30 -10.94
CA GLU A 33 12.41 -7.63 -12.18
C GLU A 33 13.25 -8.90 -12.03
N ASN A 34 13.94 -9.06 -10.90
CA ASN A 34 14.71 -10.27 -10.59
C ASN A 34 13.81 -11.52 -10.54
N CYS A 35 12.61 -11.43 -9.94
CA CYS A 35 11.65 -12.54 -9.93
C CYS A 35 11.15 -12.87 -11.34
N LEU A 36 10.86 -11.85 -12.15
CA LEU A 36 10.41 -12.04 -13.54
C LEU A 36 11.50 -12.64 -14.42
N HIS A 37 12.75 -12.18 -14.31
CA HIS A 37 13.88 -12.74 -15.04
C HIS A 37 14.12 -14.20 -14.67
N ASP A 38 14.13 -14.53 -13.38
CA ASP A 38 14.26 -15.92 -12.90
C ASP A 38 13.12 -16.80 -13.44
N TYR A 39 11.87 -16.32 -13.38
CA TYR A 39 10.72 -17.00 -13.97
C TYR A 39 10.93 -17.26 -15.46
N TYR A 40 11.30 -16.22 -16.22
CA TYR A 40 11.44 -16.29 -17.67
C TYR A 40 12.50 -17.31 -18.08
N VAL A 41 13.67 -17.27 -17.44
CA VAL A 41 14.77 -18.21 -17.72
C VAL A 41 14.33 -19.64 -17.44
N LYS A 42 13.74 -19.91 -16.27
CA LYS A 42 13.30 -21.25 -15.89
C LYS A 42 12.18 -21.77 -16.78
N ALA A 43 11.20 -20.93 -17.10
CA ALA A 43 10.12 -21.28 -18.01
C ALA A 43 10.61 -21.56 -19.44
N SER A 44 11.67 -20.87 -19.89
CA SER A 44 12.29 -21.10 -21.21
C SER A 44 13.04 -22.44 -21.29
N ILE A 45 13.64 -22.88 -20.18
CA ILE A 45 14.26 -24.22 -20.09
C ILE A 45 13.18 -25.30 -20.10
N GLY A 46 12.04 -25.04 -19.46
CA GLY A 46 10.96 -26.00 -19.30
C GLY A 46 11.20 -27.02 -18.19
N GLY A 47 10.26 -27.94 -18.01
CA GLY A 47 10.28 -28.91 -16.91
C GLY A 47 9.81 -28.33 -15.58
N HIS A 48 10.07 -29.04 -14.47
CA HIS A 48 9.66 -28.61 -13.14
C HIS A 48 10.63 -27.55 -12.59
N PHE A 49 10.08 -26.43 -12.12
CA PHE A 49 10.86 -25.40 -11.45
C PHE A 49 10.05 -24.71 -10.36
N GLU A 50 10.78 -24.07 -9.44
CA GLU A 50 10.21 -23.26 -8.38
C GLU A 50 10.31 -21.79 -8.75
N VAL A 51 9.20 -21.07 -8.61
CA VAL A 51 9.12 -19.63 -8.89
C VAL A 51 9.50 -18.83 -7.65
N ARG A 52 10.26 -17.74 -7.83
CA ARG A 52 10.49 -16.75 -6.79
C ARG A 52 9.32 -15.77 -6.70
N GLY A 53 9.02 -15.31 -5.50
CA GLY A 53 8.00 -14.29 -5.24
C GLY A 53 8.53 -13.16 -4.38
N MET A 54 7.63 -12.33 -3.89
CA MET A 54 7.95 -11.16 -3.07
C MET A 54 7.11 -11.13 -1.81
N LEU A 55 7.73 -10.74 -0.71
CA LEU A 55 7.06 -10.38 0.53
C LEU A 55 7.24 -8.87 0.73
N VAL A 56 6.16 -8.09 0.74
CA VAL A 56 6.21 -6.64 0.86
C VAL A 56 5.54 -6.20 2.15
N THR A 57 6.34 -5.83 3.16
CA THR A 57 5.81 -5.46 4.48
C THR A 57 6.10 -4.02 4.84
N GLY A 58 5.32 -3.49 5.79
CA GLY A 58 5.54 -2.19 6.39
C GLY A 58 4.26 -1.72 7.07
N GLU A 59 4.32 -0.63 7.81
CA GLU A 59 3.15 -0.14 8.54
C GLU A 59 1.99 0.27 7.63
N SER A 60 0.79 0.39 8.20
CA SER A 60 -0.35 0.88 7.43
C SER A 60 -0.08 2.31 6.95
N ARG A 61 -0.45 2.61 5.70
CA ARG A 61 -0.29 3.94 5.06
C ARG A 61 1.16 4.41 4.87
N VAL A 62 2.14 3.50 4.77
CA VAL A 62 3.50 3.90 4.34
C VAL A 62 3.66 3.96 2.81
N GLY A 63 2.68 3.51 2.01
CA GLY A 63 2.69 3.60 0.54
C GLY A 63 2.89 2.27 -0.22
N LYS A 64 2.96 1.14 0.50
CA LYS A 64 3.21 -0.20 -0.06
C LYS A 64 2.26 -0.57 -1.21
N THR A 65 0.95 -0.56 -0.93
CA THR A 65 -0.07 -0.99 -1.90
C THR A 65 -0.02 -0.15 -3.16
N SER A 66 0.10 1.18 -3.03
CA SER A 66 0.16 2.09 -4.17
C SER A 66 1.37 1.84 -5.07
N GLU A 67 2.56 1.63 -4.48
CA GLU A 67 3.77 1.36 -5.25
C GLU A 67 3.73 -0.04 -5.91
N THR A 68 3.28 -1.08 -5.19
CA THR A 68 3.22 -2.46 -5.72
C THR A 68 2.13 -2.62 -6.78
N VAL A 69 0.92 -2.07 -6.56
CA VAL A 69 -0.16 -2.12 -7.56
C VAL A 69 0.28 -1.44 -8.84
N ARG A 70 0.89 -0.25 -8.74
CA ARG A 70 1.40 0.47 -9.90
C ARG A 70 2.44 -0.36 -10.67
N LEU A 71 3.37 -1.01 -9.98
CA LEU A 71 4.38 -1.85 -10.62
C LEU A 71 3.74 -3.03 -11.37
N VAL A 72 2.72 -3.66 -10.78
CA VAL A 72 1.93 -4.72 -11.43
C VAL A 72 1.16 -4.20 -12.64
N GLU A 73 0.56 -3.01 -12.55
CA GLU A 73 -0.13 -2.36 -13.66
C GLU A 73 0.84 -2.03 -14.82
N GLU A 74 2.03 -1.50 -14.52
CA GLU A 74 3.08 -1.23 -15.51
C GLU A 74 3.52 -2.51 -16.24
N PHE A 75 3.73 -3.60 -15.51
CA PHE A 75 4.06 -4.91 -16.11
C PHE A 75 2.91 -5.46 -16.96
N ASN A 76 1.67 -5.43 -16.46
CA ASN A 76 0.53 -5.91 -17.22
C ASN A 76 0.31 -5.08 -18.51
N ALA A 77 0.60 -3.78 -18.46
CA ALA A 77 0.49 -2.87 -19.59
C ALA A 77 1.63 -3.02 -20.62
N SER A 78 2.80 -3.53 -20.21
CA SER A 78 3.92 -3.75 -21.14
C SER A 78 3.67 -4.88 -22.14
N LEU A 79 2.66 -5.73 -21.87
CA LEU A 79 2.31 -6.90 -22.70
C LEU A 79 3.52 -7.80 -22.98
N THR A 80 4.45 -7.88 -22.02
CA THR A 80 5.67 -8.68 -22.16
C THR A 80 5.31 -10.12 -22.48
N GLU A 81 5.73 -10.60 -23.64
CA GLU A 81 5.50 -11.98 -24.06
C GLU A 81 6.34 -12.92 -23.20
N MET A 82 5.69 -13.93 -22.61
CA MET A 82 6.37 -14.95 -21.79
C MET A 82 6.68 -16.18 -22.65
N PRO A 83 7.56 -17.10 -22.18
CA PRO A 83 7.94 -18.30 -22.95
C PRO A 83 6.78 -19.23 -23.34
N ASN A 84 5.61 -19.05 -22.73
CA ASN A 84 4.37 -19.74 -23.06
C ASN A 84 3.63 -19.15 -24.30
N GLY A 85 4.18 -18.11 -24.95
CA GLY A 85 3.60 -17.44 -26.11
C GLY A 85 2.41 -16.51 -25.79
N LYS A 86 2.19 -16.17 -24.52
CA LYS A 86 1.14 -15.24 -24.06
C LYS A 86 1.77 -14.05 -23.34
N PRO A 87 1.16 -12.85 -23.42
CA PRO A 87 1.54 -11.74 -22.55
C PRO A 87 1.38 -12.13 -21.08
N GLY A 88 2.45 -11.97 -20.31
CA GLY A 88 2.46 -12.24 -18.88
C GLY A 88 1.53 -11.29 -18.14
N LYS A 89 0.79 -11.82 -17.16
CA LYS A 89 -0.09 -11.02 -16.30
C LYS A 89 0.08 -11.39 -14.84
N ILE A 90 -0.12 -10.41 -13.96
CA ILE A 90 -0.24 -10.59 -12.52
C ILE A 90 -1.59 -10.05 -12.07
N VAL A 91 -2.32 -10.84 -11.28
CA VAL A 91 -3.66 -10.47 -10.81
C VAL A 91 -3.59 -9.95 -9.38
N TYR A 92 -4.14 -8.75 -9.15
CA TYR A 92 -4.28 -8.14 -7.83
C TYR A 92 -5.53 -8.65 -7.10
N CYS A 93 -5.36 -9.07 -5.85
CA CYS A 93 -6.39 -9.55 -4.96
C CYS A 93 -6.23 -8.90 -3.59
N LYS A 94 -7.12 -7.97 -3.25
CA LYS A 94 -7.16 -7.39 -1.90
C LYS A 94 -7.88 -8.33 -0.93
N LEU A 95 -7.25 -8.66 0.19
CA LEU A 95 -7.86 -9.44 1.26
C LEU A 95 -8.42 -8.51 2.33
N ASP A 96 -9.55 -8.91 2.90
CA ASP A 96 -10.24 -8.20 3.97
C ASP A 96 -10.94 -9.20 4.87
N GLY A 97 -10.87 -8.96 6.18
CA GLY A 97 -11.40 -9.87 7.19
C GLY A 97 -10.70 -11.24 7.22
N SER A 98 -11.02 -12.06 8.22
CA SER A 98 -10.50 -13.44 8.24
C SER A 98 -11.02 -14.22 7.04
N ILE A 99 -10.10 -14.77 6.23
CA ILE A 99 -10.44 -15.46 4.98
C ILE A 99 -9.96 -16.91 5.01
N SER A 100 -10.83 -17.86 4.66
CA SER A 100 -10.43 -19.25 4.52
C SER A 100 -9.72 -19.48 3.17
N TRP A 101 -9.01 -20.61 3.02
CA TRP A 101 -8.41 -20.97 1.73
C TRP A 101 -9.43 -21.19 0.61
N LYS A 102 -10.66 -21.59 0.95
CA LYS A 102 -11.75 -21.70 -0.03
C LYS A 102 -12.18 -20.30 -0.50
N ASP A 103 -12.36 -19.38 0.45
CA ASP A 103 -12.76 -18.00 0.16
C ASP A 103 -11.66 -17.25 -0.61
N LEU A 104 -10.38 -17.54 -0.30
CA LEU A 104 -9.26 -17.03 -1.07
C LEU A 104 -9.34 -17.47 -2.53
N GLY A 105 -9.57 -18.76 -2.79
CA GLY A 105 -9.76 -19.27 -4.15
C GLY A 105 -10.95 -18.64 -4.87
N HIS A 106 -12.05 -18.37 -4.16
CA HIS A 106 -13.20 -17.64 -4.70
C HIS A 106 -12.83 -16.21 -5.11
N LYS A 107 -12.19 -15.44 -4.21
CA LYS A 107 -11.74 -14.07 -4.51
C LYS A 107 -10.74 -14.01 -5.65
N THR A 108 -9.84 -15.00 -5.75
CA THR A 108 -8.90 -15.08 -6.86
C THR A 108 -9.63 -15.31 -8.19
N LEU A 109 -10.67 -16.14 -8.23
CA LEU A 109 -11.50 -16.29 -9.44
C LEU A 109 -12.25 -15.00 -9.80
N GLU A 110 -12.81 -14.30 -8.81
CA GLU A 110 -13.46 -13.00 -9.05
C GLU A 110 -12.47 -11.98 -9.63
N ALA A 111 -11.25 -11.92 -9.10
CA ALA A 111 -10.19 -11.06 -9.62
C ALA A 111 -9.71 -11.46 -11.03
N LEU A 112 -9.79 -12.75 -11.37
CA LEU A 112 -9.60 -13.28 -12.72
C LEU A 112 -10.80 -13.00 -13.66
N GLY A 113 -11.84 -12.31 -13.19
CA GLY A 113 -13.06 -12.03 -13.95
C GLY A 113 -13.98 -13.23 -14.13
N TYR A 114 -13.83 -14.27 -13.32
CA TYR A 114 -14.57 -15.53 -13.44
C TYR A 114 -15.53 -15.74 -12.27
N SER A 115 -16.83 -15.65 -12.53
CA SER A 115 -17.84 -15.98 -11.52
C SER A 115 -18.01 -17.49 -11.38
N ALA A 116 -17.79 -18.01 -10.17
CA ALA A 116 -17.96 -19.42 -9.86
C ALA A 116 -19.05 -19.60 -8.80
N ASN A 117 -19.87 -20.65 -8.92
CA ASN A 117 -20.93 -20.87 -7.93
C ASN A 117 -20.30 -21.27 -6.56
N PRO A 118 -20.67 -20.56 -5.46
CA PRO A 118 -20.08 -20.71 -4.12
C PRO A 118 -20.15 -22.12 -3.49
N ARG A 119 -21.06 -22.97 -3.98
CA ARG A 119 -21.27 -24.34 -3.46
C ARG A 119 -20.15 -25.32 -3.84
N ARG A 120 -19.23 -24.92 -4.71
CA ARG A 120 -18.05 -25.74 -5.07
C ARG A 120 -17.19 -26.06 -3.85
N THR A 121 -16.52 -27.19 -3.94
CA THR A 121 -15.50 -27.62 -2.99
C THR A 121 -14.25 -26.75 -3.11
N GLN A 122 -13.41 -26.77 -2.06
CA GLN A 122 -12.12 -26.10 -2.08
C GLN A 122 -11.25 -26.55 -3.25
N GLY A 123 -11.20 -27.86 -3.54
CA GLY A 123 -10.39 -28.40 -4.64
C GLY A 123 -10.85 -27.90 -6.00
N GLU A 124 -12.16 -27.86 -6.24
CA GLU A 124 -12.73 -27.34 -7.49
C GLU A 124 -12.39 -25.86 -7.70
N PHE A 125 -12.47 -25.02 -6.66
CA PHE A 125 -12.07 -23.62 -6.76
C PHE A 125 -10.62 -23.46 -7.23
N TRP A 126 -9.70 -24.19 -6.61
CA TRP A 126 -8.28 -24.06 -6.95
C TRP A 126 -7.90 -24.72 -8.28
N ASN A 127 -8.62 -25.76 -8.71
CA ASN A 127 -8.51 -26.28 -10.07
C ASN A 127 -8.92 -25.22 -11.11
N MET A 128 -10.02 -24.51 -10.85
CA MET A 128 -10.48 -23.44 -11.72
C MET A 128 -9.50 -22.26 -11.72
N VAL A 129 -8.95 -21.87 -10.57
CA VAL A 129 -7.92 -20.81 -10.49
C VAL A 129 -6.72 -21.17 -11.37
N ARG A 130 -6.14 -22.37 -11.21
CA ARG A 130 -5.01 -22.81 -12.04
C ARG A 130 -5.34 -22.80 -13.52
N HIS A 131 -6.49 -23.35 -13.89
CA HIS A 131 -6.95 -23.37 -15.28
C HIS A 131 -7.08 -21.95 -15.86
N GLN A 132 -7.74 -21.04 -15.13
CA GLN A 132 -7.92 -19.66 -15.56
C GLN A 132 -6.60 -18.90 -15.65
N CYS A 133 -5.68 -19.10 -14.71
CA CYS A 133 -4.36 -18.49 -14.78
C CYS A 133 -3.62 -18.90 -16.06
N ARG A 134 -3.60 -20.21 -16.38
CA ARG A 134 -2.97 -20.74 -17.60
C ARG A 134 -3.64 -20.21 -18.87
N GLU A 135 -4.96 -20.19 -18.91
CA GLU A 135 -5.69 -19.73 -20.09
C GLU A 135 -5.50 -18.23 -20.34
N GLN A 136 -5.39 -17.42 -19.29
CA GLN A 136 -5.28 -15.97 -19.40
C GLN A 136 -3.83 -15.43 -19.46
N GLY A 137 -2.82 -16.31 -19.34
CA GLY A 137 -1.41 -15.91 -19.30
C GLY A 137 -0.98 -15.31 -17.95
N VAL A 138 -1.73 -15.58 -16.87
CA VAL A 138 -1.42 -15.08 -15.54
C VAL A 138 -0.29 -15.91 -14.93
N ILE A 139 0.87 -15.30 -14.76
CA ILE A 139 2.07 -15.91 -14.19
C ILE A 139 2.26 -15.59 -12.71
N GLY A 140 1.44 -14.70 -12.14
CA GLY A 140 1.53 -14.37 -10.73
C GLY A 140 0.24 -13.85 -10.10
N LEU A 141 0.18 -13.96 -8.78
CA LEU A 141 -0.93 -13.51 -7.94
C LEU A 141 -0.38 -12.57 -6.87
N TYR A 142 -0.97 -11.38 -6.79
CA TYR A 142 -0.67 -10.38 -5.78
C TYR A 142 -1.77 -10.36 -4.72
N TYR A 143 -1.49 -10.90 -3.53
CA TYR A 143 -2.37 -10.85 -2.37
C TYR A 143 -1.98 -9.70 -1.44
N ASP A 144 -2.83 -8.68 -1.37
CA ASP A 144 -2.66 -7.53 -0.48
C ASP A 144 -3.43 -7.69 0.82
N GLU A 145 -2.92 -7.06 1.89
CA GLU A 145 -3.34 -7.26 3.28
C GLU A 145 -3.35 -8.75 3.68
N CYS A 146 -2.34 -9.50 3.22
CA CYS A 146 -2.28 -10.94 3.32
C CYS A 146 -2.25 -11.47 4.76
N GLN A 147 -1.92 -10.64 5.76
CA GLN A 147 -2.05 -11.01 7.17
C GLN A 147 -3.48 -11.48 7.54
N HIS A 148 -4.49 -11.05 6.78
CA HIS A 148 -5.88 -11.44 6.98
C HIS A 148 -6.18 -12.91 6.67
N ALA A 149 -5.32 -13.58 5.88
CA ALA A 149 -5.41 -15.02 5.67
C ALA A 149 -4.86 -15.83 6.87
N PHE A 150 -4.09 -15.20 7.75
CA PHE A 150 -3.49 -15.85 8.91
C PHE A 150 -4.43 -15.77 10.12
N THR A 151 -4.33 -16.78 10.98
CA THR A 151 -5.13 -16.94 12.19
C THR A 151 -4.23 -17.05 13.42
N SER A 152 -4.83 -17.15 14.61
CA SER A 152 -4.07 -17.45 15.83
C SER A 152 -3.56 -18.89 15.92
N GLY A 153 -4.00 -19.80 15.03
CA GLY A 153 -3.65 -21.22 15.08
C GLY A 153 -2.40 -21.56 14.24
N PRO A 154 -1.26 -21.93 14.84
CA PRO A 154 0.00 -22.19 14.11
C PRO A 154 -0.15 -23.26 13.02
N LYS A 155 -0.79 -24.39 13.35
CA LYS A 155 -1.06 -25.48 12.38
C LYS A 155 -1.90 -25.06 11.18
N SER A 156 -2.79 -24.08 11.36
CA SER A 156 -3.60 -23.57 10.24
C SER A 156 -2.75 -22.69 9.32
N ASN A 157 -1.87 -21.89 9.91
CA ASN A 157 -0.96 -21.01 9.20
C ASN A 157 0.12 -21.81 8.45
N GLU A 158 0.69 -22.85 9.05
CA GLU A 158 1.60 -23.80 8.39
C GLU A 158 0.94 -24.41 7.14
N LYS A 159 -0.30 -24.91 7.27
CA LYS A 159 -1.07 -25.44 6.14
C LYS A 159 -1.34 -24.40 5.05
N LEU A 160 -1.54 -23.14 5.43
CA LEU A 160 -1.72 -22.05 4.47
C LEU A 160 -0.43 -21.78 3.70
N LEU A 161 0.70 -21.68 4.40
CA LEU A 161 2.02 -21.47 3.81
C LEU A 161 2.41 -22.63 2.89
N ASP A 162 2.14 -23.87 3.28
CA ASP A 162 2.34 -25.05 2.42
C ASP A 162 1.51 -24.98 1.13
N ARG A 163 0.29 -24.44 1.20
CA ARG A 163 -0.55 -24.25 0.01
C ARG A 163 -0.05 -23.14 -0.89
N PHE A 164 0.45 -22.03 -0.32
CA PHE A 164 1.13 -21.01 -1.12
C PHE A 164 2.39 -21.57 -1.79
N LYS A 165 3.21 -22.32 -1.04
CA LYS A 165 4.38 -23.02 -1.58
C LYS A 165 4.00 -23.97 -2.71
N ALA A 166 2.90 -24.71 -2.58
CA ALA A 166 2.41 -25.59 -3.63
C ALA A 166 2.07 -24.83 -4.92
N LEU A 167 1.45 -23.64 -4.84
CA LEU A 167 1.20 -22.81 -6.02
C LEU A 167 2.50 -22.37 -6.74
N MET A 168 3.55 -22.07 -5.97
CA MET A 168 4.85 -21.62 -6.51
C MET A 168 5.66 -22.76 -7.14
N LYS A 169 5.31 -24.02 -6.83
CA LYS A 169 5.98 -25.23 -7.30
C LYS A 169 5.08 -26.09 -8.18
N GLU A 170 3.94 -25.55 -8.62
CA GLU A 170 2.97 -26.32 -9.40
C GLU A 170 3.61 -26.78 -10.72
N PRO A 171 3.66 -28.09 -11.00
CA PRO A 171 4.37 -28.65 -12.15
C PRO A 171 4.06 -28.06 -13.52
N GLU A 172 2.79 -27.79 -13.78
CA GLU A 172 2.33 -27.36 -15.10
C GLU A 172 2.32 -25.84 -15.25
N TRP A 173 2.08 -25.12 -14.15
CA TRP A 173 1.91 -23.67 -14.17
C TRP A 173 2.24 -23.05 -12.81
N PRO A 174 3.53 -22.95 -12.46
CA PRO A 174 3.93 -22.39 -11.19
C PRO A 174 3.63 -20.89 -11.17
N LEU A 175 3.16 -20.37 -10.03
CA LEU A 175 2.71 -18.99 -9.89
C LEU A 175 3.66 -18.19 -9.01
N MET A 176 4.09 -17.03 -9.51
CA MET A 176 4.75 -16.00 -8.69
C MET A 176 3.76 -15.47 -7.66
N LEU A 177 4.16 -15.40 -6.39
CA LEU A 177 3.34 -14.79 -5.34
C LEU A 177 3.94 -13.46 -4.92
N ILE A 178 3.11 -12.43 -4.85
CA ILE A 178 3.41 -11.18 -4.15
C ILE A 178 2.49 -11.15 -2.94
N LEU A 179 3.06 -11.19 -1.74
CA LEU A 179 2.32 -11.12 -0.48
C LEU A 179 2.62 -9.78 0.16
N SER A 180 1.64 -8.88 0.29
CA SER A 180 1.83 -7.62 1.03
C SER A 180 0.98 -7.53 2.28
N GLY A 181 1.48 -6.80 3.27
CA GLY A 181 0.77 -6.65 4.54
C GLY A 181 1.52 -5.84 5.59
N VAL A 182 0.96 -5.83 6.80
CA VAL A 182 1.62 -5.25 7.98
C VAL A 182 2.77 -6.14 8.48
N PRO A 183 3.69 -5.66 9.33
CA PRO A 183 4.91 -6.39 9.69
C PRO A 183 4.68 -7.81 10.26
N VAL A 184 3.55 -8.07 10.92
CA VAL A 184 3.20 -9.41 11.44
C VAL A 184 3.17 -10.48 10.35
N LEU A 185 2.90 -10.11 9.09
CA LEU A 185 2.94 -11.02 7.96
C LEU A 185 4.32 -11.63 7.77
N ALA A 186 5.40 -10.85 7.94
CA ALA A 186 6.76 -11.37 7.84
C ALA A 186 7.04 -12.41 8.92
N SER A 187 6.57 -12.18 10.16
CA SER A 187 6.70 -13.15 11.24
C SER A 187 6.00 -14.48 10.92
N HIS A 188 4.84 -14.44 10.26
CA HIS A 188 4.15 -15.65 9.82
C HIS A 188 4.87 -16.35 8.67
N VAL A 189 5.36 -15.63 7.67
CA VAL A 189 6.08 -16.24 6.54
C VAL A 189 7.40 -16.85 7.01
N ASN A 190 8.15 -16.13 7.85
CA ASN A 190 9.46 -16.56 8.35
C ASN A 190 9.39 -17.72 9.33
N SER A 191 8.20 -18.11 9.82
CA SER A 191 8.07 -19.34 10.61
C SER A 191 8.18 -20.61 9.76
N GLU A 192 8.08 -20.51 8.43
CA GLU A 192 8.27 -21.61 7.49
C GLU A 192 9.42 -21.28 6.52
N GLU A 193 10.58 -21.88 6.77
CA GLU A 193 11.83 -21.57 6.05
C GLU A 193 11.70 -21.80 4.54
N GLN A 194 10.96 -22.83 4.11
CA GLN A 194 10.87 -23.19 2.69
C GLN A 194 10.18 -22.12 1.84
N ILE A 195 9.10 -21.49 2.34
CA ILE A 195 8.45 -20.40 1.62
C ILE A 195 9.19 -19.09 1.81
N ALA A 196 9.75 -18.84 2.99
CA ALA A 196 10.54 -17.64 3.25
C ALA A 196 11.71 -17.53 2.26
N HIS A 197 12.40 -18.64 1.99
CA HIS A 197 13.47 -18.66 0.99
C HIS A 197 12.99 -18.36 -0.43
N LEU A 198 11.74 -18.67 -0.79
CA LEU A 198 11.20 -18.36 -2.12
C LEU A 198 10.81 -16.88 -2.30
N LEU A 199 10.70 -16.11 -1.21
CA LEU A 199 10.18 -14.75 -1.24
C LEU A 199 11.29 -13.72 -0.97
N SER A 200 11.51 -12.81 -1.92
CA SER A 200 12.34 -11.63 -1.70
C SER A 200 11.60 -10.64 -0.80
N HIS A 201 12.13 -10.41 0.41
CA HIS A 201 11.51 -9.54 1.40
C HIS A 201 11.89 -8.07 1.17
N ILE A 202 10.88 -7.23 0.92
CA ILE A 202 10.98 -5.78 0.79
C ILE A 202 10.23 -5.13 1.97
N GLN A 203 10.98 -4.38 2.77
CA GLN A 203 10.41 -3.61 3.88
C GLN A 203 10.24 -2.14 3.46
N PHE A 204 9.04 -1.62 3.72
CA PHE A 204 8.71 -0.22 3.61
C PHE A 204 8.75 0.42 5.00
N ASP A 205 9.74 1.27 5.19
CA ASP A 205 9.99 1.93 6.47
C ASP A 205 9.09 3.16 6.66
N GLU A 206 8.91 3.50 7.95
CA GLU A 206 8.36 4.77 8.37
C GLU A 206 9.40 5.89 8.15
N ILE A 207 8.97 7.14 8.33
CA ILE A 207 9.87 8.29 8.33
C ILE A 207 10.72 8.23 9.60
N HIS A 208 12.03 8.27 9.47
CA HIS A 208 12.97 8.21 10.58
C HIS A 208 13.84 9.46 10.63
N MET A 209 13.31 10.55 11.18
CA MET A 209 14.07 11.76 11.45
C MET A 209 14.61 11.76 12.88
N GLY A 210 15.93 11.91 13.01
CA GLY A 210 16.56 12.12 14.31
C GLY A 210 16.14 13.46 14.93
N ARG A 211 16.20 13.57 16.26
CA ARG A 211 15.97 14.85 16.98
C ARG A 211 16.90 15.98 16.52
N PHE A 212 18.05 15.62 15.94
CA PHE A 212 19.05 16.52 15.35
C PHE A 212 19.21 16.29 13.84
N ALA A 213 18.16 15.85 13.14
CA ALA A 213 18.18 15.65 11.70
C ALA A 213 18.66 16.92 10.99
N ASP A 214 19.69 16.78 10.17
CA ASP A 214 20.23 17.84 9.33
C ASP A 214 19.47 17.81 8.00
N PRO A 215 18.76 18.90 7.61
CA PRO A 215 17.98 18.95 6.37
C PRO A 215 18.79 18.76 5.09
N THR A 216 20.12 18.78 5.18
CA THR A 216 21.04 18.56 4.05
C THR A 216 21.67 17.16 4.03
N ARG A 217 21.48 16.36 5.09
CA ARG A 217 22.14 15.04 5.24
C ARG A 217 21.19 13.91 5.60
N ASP A 218 20.10 14.21 6.29
CA ASP A 218 19.10 13.21 6.66
C ASP A 218 18.27 12.85 5.42
N PRO A 219 18.34 11.59 4.95
CA PRO A 219 17.72 11.18 3.70
C PRO A 219 16.20 11.35 3.74
N ASP A 220 15.56 11.08 4.88
CA ASP A 220 14.12 11.19 5.03
C ASP A 220 13.67 12.64 5.12
N MET A 221 14.46 13.51 5.77
CA MET A 221 14.18 14.94 5.79
C MET A 221 14.34 15.57 4.39
N ILE A 222 15.38 15.20 3.66
CA ILE A 222 15.58 15.62 2.26
C ILE A 222 14.40 15.16 1.40
N GLU A 223 13.96 13.91 1.58
CA GLU A 223 12.88 13.32 0.80
C GLU A 223 11.52 13.94 1.15
N LEU A 224 11.25 14.17 2.43
CA LEU A 224 10.06 14.88 2.90
C LEU A 224 10.01 16.31 2.37
N ASN A 225 11.15 17.00 2.35
CA ASN A 225 11.28 18.33 1.77
C ASN A 225 10.92 18.33 0.27
N LYS A 226 11.56 17.45 -0.52
CA LYS A 226 11.24 17.28 -1.95
C LYS A 226 9.77 16.98 -2.19
N LEU A 227 9.18 16.12 -1.35
CA LEU A 227 7.76 15.77 -1.45
C LEU A 227 6.87 17.01 -1.29
N VAL A 228 7.13 17.85 -0.30
CA VAL A 228 6.38 19.10 -0.07
C VAL A 228 6.49 20.02 -1.29
N TYR A 229 7.70 20.29 -1.76
CA TYR A 229 7.93 21.15 -2.93
C TYR A 229 7.28 20.60 -4.20
N THR A 230 7.35 19.29 -4.43
CA THR A 230 6.74 18.65 -5.62
C THR A 230 5.22 18.84 -5.65
N TYR A 231 4.55 18.68 -4.50
CA TYR A 231 3.09 18.89 -4.44
C TYR A 231 2.71 20.37 -4.43
N ALA A 232 3.55 21.25 -3.87
CA ALA A 232 3.37 22.69 -3.90
C ALA A 232 3.46 23.25 -5.33
N GLU A 233 4.44 22.81 -6.10
CA GLU A 233 4.62 23.16 -7.52
C GLU A 233 3.40 22.76 -8.36
N ARG A 234 2.91 21.51 -8.19
CA ARG A 234 1.68 21.03 -8.85
C ARG A 234 0.42 21.83 -8.49
N ALA A 235 0.45 22.49 -7.35
CA ALA A 235 -0.63 23.34 -6.87
C ALA A 235 -0.44 24.82 -7.20
N GLU A 236 0.70 25.20 -7.77
CA GLU A 236 1.12 26.59 -7.98
C GLU A 236 1.12 27.41 -6.68
N VAL A 237 1.61 26.81 -5.59
CA VAL A 237 1.74 27.43 -4.25
C VAL A 237 3.20 27.59 -3.90
N ASP A 238 3.64 28.83 -3.64
CA ASP A 238 4.95 29.13 -3.08
C ASP A 238 5.00 28.73 -1.59
N VAL A 239 5.97 27.92 -1.20
CA VAL A 239 6.15 27.41 0.16
C VAL A 239 7.52 27.77 0.76
N ASP A 240 8.31 28.63 0.12
CA ASP A 240 9.69 28.95 0.53
C ASP A 240 9.74 29.52 1.95
N ASN A 241 8.74 30.33 2.31
CA ASN A 241 8.61 30.96 3.63
C ASN A 241 7.90 30.07 4.67
N LEU A 242 7.53 28.85 4.29
CA LEU A 242 6.83 27.88 5.14
C LEU A 242 7.74 26.72 5.53
N VAL A 243 8.57 26.24 4.60
CA VAL A 243 9.33 25.00 4.77
C VAL A 243 10.64 25.27 5.50
N ASP A 244 10.64 24.99 6.80
CA ASP A 244 11.84 24.91 7.63
C ASP A 244 11.90 23.55 8.37
N VAL A 245 12.96 23.34 9.15
CA VAL A 245 13.16 22.09 9.91
C VAL A 245 12.03 21.84 10.92
N ASP A 246 11.54 22.87 11.61
CA ASP A 246 10.44 22.75 12.58
C ASP A 246 9.13 22.36 11.89
N PHE A 247 8.85 22.92 10.72
CA PHE A 247 7.72 22.55 9.88
C PHE A 247 7.79 21.09 9.45
N LEU A 248 8.93 20.63 8.93
CA LEU A 248 9.08 19.25 8.45
C LEU A 248 8.94 18.23 9.59
N GLN A 249 9.52 18.50 10.76
CA GLN A 249 9.35 17.66 11.95
C GLN A 249 7.90 17.62 12.44
N ARG A 250 7.18 18.75 12.40
CA ARG A 250 5.75 18.79 12.75
C ARG A 250 4.88 18.05 11.74
N LEU A 251 5.21 18.15 10.45
CA LEU A 251 4.50 17.47 9.38
C LEU A 251 4.60 15.95 9.56
N ASP A 252 5.81 15.45 9.77
CA ASP A 252 6.08 14.04 10.10
C ASP A 252 5.33 13.58 11.35
N PHE A 253 5.46 14.32 12.46
CA PHE A 253 4.76 14.00 13.71
C PHE A 253 3.25 13.95 13.53
N ALA A 254 2.66 14.94 12.82
CA ALA A 254 1.23 14.98 12.53
C ALA A 254 0.76 13.81 11.64
N CYS A 255 1.67 13.25 10.84
CA CYS A 255 1.43 12.12 9.97
C CYS A 255 1.89 10.79 10.56
N ALA A 256 2.22 10.76 11.85
CA ALA A 256 2.68 9.56 12.56
C ALA A 256 3.77 8.80 11.79
N SER A 257 4.71 9.53 11.18
CA SER A 257 5.82 8.96 10.40
C SER A 257 5.41 8.08 9.22
N ARG A 258 4.20 8.28 8.69
CA ARG A 258 3.68 7.53 7.54
C ARG A 258 3.67 8.40 6.29
N TRP A 259 4.52 8.04 5.33
CA TRP A 259 4.61 8.69 4.02
C TRP A 259 3.26 8.87 3.31
N GLY A 260 2.37 7.89 3.37
CA GLY A 260 1.04 7.98 2.76
C GLY A 260 0.13 8.99 3.46
N LEU A 261 0.25 9.16 4.78
CA LEU A 261 -0.47 10.22 5.50
C LEU A 261 0.06 11.61 5.13
N VAL A 262 1.36 11.76 4.93
CA VAL A 262 1.95 13.00 4.44
C VAL A 262 1.38 13.35 3.06
N ILE A 263 1.40 12.42 2.11
CA ILE A 263 0.84 12.63 0.77
C ILE A 263 -0.64 13.00 0.83
N GLU A 264 -1.44 12.27 1.62
CA GLU A 264 -2.87 12.53 1.80
C GLU A 264 -3.12 13.95 2.35
N LEU A 265 -2.30 14.38 3.32
CA LEU A 265 -2.38 15.71 3.91
C LEU A 265 -1.99 16.81 2.92
N LEU A 266 -0.90 16.62 2.17
CA LEU A 266 -0.43 17.59 1.16
C LEU A 266 -1.44 17.77 0.03
N ILE A 267 -1.98 16.67 -0.52
CA ILE A 267 -3.03 16.72 -1.56
C ILE A 267 -4.23 17.52 -1.07
N ARG A 268 -4.67 17.30 0.18
CA ARG A 268 -5.80 18.03 0.76
C ARG A 268 -5.49 19.50 0.99
N ALA A 269 -4.35 19.80 1.62
CA ALA A 269 -3.97 21.17 1.97
C ALA A 269 -3.80 22.03 0.71
N PHE A 270 -3.04 21.53 -0.27
CA PHE A 270 -2.82 22.27 -1.52
C PHE A 270 -4.04 22.30 -2.43
N GLY A 271 -4.90 21.27 -2.41
CA GLY A 271 -6.19 21.30 -3.08
C GLY A 271 -7.08 22.44 -2.56
N LEU A 272 -7.05 22.71 -1.26
CA LEU A 272 -7.74 23.87 -0.66
C LEU A 272 -7.10 25.20 -1.06
N CYS A 273 -5.77 25.30 -1.08
CA CYS A 273 -5.08 26.51 -1.57
C CYS A 273 -5.54 26.86 -2.99
N ARG A 274 -5.54 25.87 -3.89
CA ARG A 274 -5.95 26.05 -5.28
C ARG A 274 -7.43 26.42 -5.41
N LEU A 275 -8.31 25.79 -4.63
CA LEU A 275 -9.74 26.14 -4.60
C LEU A 275 -9.97 27.60 -4.18
N HIS A 276 -9.15 28.12 -3.26
CA HIS A 276 -9.24 29.50 -2.77
C HIS A 276 -8.35 30.49 -3.53
N GLY A 277 -7.71 30.07 -4.63
CA GLY A 277 -6.83 30.94 -5.44
C GLY A 277 -5.59 31.42 -4.69
N GLN A 278 -5.16 30.70 -3.65
CA GLN A 278 -4.00 31.08 -2.84
C GLN A 278 -2.70 30.63 -3.47
N LYS A 279 -1.74 31.55 -3.52
CA LYS A 279 -0.44 31.36 -4.18
C LYS A 279 0.75 31.31 -3.23
N THR A 280 0.55 31.58 -1.94
CA THR A 280 1.64 31.62 -0.94
C THR A 280 1.23 30.89 0.34
N GLY A 281 2.05 29.94 0.79
CA GLY A 281 2.00 29.36 2.12
C GLY A 281 2.60 30.32 3.14
N LYS A 282 1.92 30.55 4.27
CA LYS A 282 2.45 31.32 5.39
C LYS A 282 2.40 30.50 6.67
N TYR A 283 3.54 30.39 7.37
CA TYR A 283 3.61 29.88 8.73
C TYR A 283 3.37 31.01 9.73
N ARG A 284 2.54 30.80 10.75
CA ARG A 284 2.32 31.78 11.83
C ARG A 284 2.65 31.12 13.15
N TYR A 285 3.76 31.54 13.77
CA TYR A 285 4.17 31.08 15.11
C TYR A 285 3.07 31.41 16.13
N GLY A 286 2.50 30.39 16.76
CA GLY A 286 1.47 30.56 17.79
C GLY A 286 1.38 29.34 18.68
N ARG A 287 1.53 29.55 20.00
CA ARG A 287 1.29 28.53 21.03
C ARG A 287 -0.04 27.82 20.74
N PHE A 288 -0.06 26.49 20.86
CA PHE A 288 -1.27 25.68 20.94
C PHE A 288 -2.15 26.20 22.11
N ARG A 289 -3.04 27.15 21.81
CA ARG A 289 -4.19 27.53 22.64
C ARG A 289 -5.39 27.54 21.71
N ALA A 290 -6.32 26.63 21.98
CA ALA A 290 -7.59 26.56 21.30
C ALA A 290 -8.38 27.86 21.49
N ARG A 291 -8.30 28.78 20.51
CA ARG A 291 -9.34 29.78 20.22
C ARG A 291 -8.99 30.58 18.94
N ILE A 292 -9.84 30.38 17.93
CA ILE A 292 -10.36 31.37 16.97
C ILE A 292 -9.35 32.10 16.04
N ALA A 293 -9.51 31.82 14.73
CA ALA A 293 -9.19 32.61 13.53
C ALA A 293 -7.75 32.63 12.94
N GLY A 294 -7.56 31.93 11.80
CA GLY A 294 -6.47 32.11 10.83
C GLY A 294 -6.05 30.82 10.09
N PRO A 295 -6.23 30.68 8.76
CA PRO A 295 -5.93 29.46 7.98
C PRO A 295 -4.49 29.53 7.41
N PHE A 296 -3.66 28.47 7.36
CA PHE A 296 -3.60 27.59 6.18
C PHE A 296 -2.88 26.25 6.41
N LEU A 297 -2.25 26.05 7.58
CA LEU A 297 -1.75 24.73 8.01
C LEU A 297 -2.22 24.35 9.40
N THR A 298 -2.51 25.35 10.24
CA THR A 298 -3.15 25.15 11.54
C THR A 298 -4.55 24.54 11.37
N ALA A 299 -5.29 24.84 10.29
CA ALA A 299 -6.57 24.21 10.02
C ALA A 299 -6.44 22.77 9.46
N ALA A 300 -5.43 22.48 8.65
CA ALA A 300 -5.24 21.13 8.08
C ALA A 300 -4.73 20.14 9.14
N VAL A 301 -3.82 20.58 10.01
CA VAL A 301 -3.32 19.79 11.15
C VAL A 301 -4.39 19.69 12.26
N HIS A 302 -5.15 20.75 12.55
CA HIS A 302 -6.14 20.73 13.63
C HIS A 302 -7.48 20.07 13.25
N ALA A 303 -7.89 20.13 11.97
CA ALA A 303 -9.08 19.41 11.49
C ALA A 303 -8.86 17.90 11.42
N TYR A 304 -7.64 17.42 11.17
CA TYR A 304 -7.37 15.98 11.09
C TYR A 304 -7.22 15.33 12.47
N VAL A 305 -6.56 15.99 13.44
CA VAL A 305 -6.44 15.48 14.83
C VAL A 305 -7.81 15.40 15.51
N SER A 306 -8.75 16.29 15.17
CA SER A 306 -10.10 16.29 15.75
C SER A 306 -11.03 15.25 15.11
N HIS A 307 -10.73 14.74 13.90
CA HIS A 307 -11.57 13.73 13.23
C HIS A 307 -11.09 12.29 13.47
N VAL A 308 -9.79 12.07 13.65
CA VAL A 308 -9.24 10.73 13.93
C VAL A 308 -9.44 10.30 15.40
N HIS A 309 -9.52 11.24 16.36
CA HIS A 309 -9.80 10.91 17.76
C HIS A 309 -11.29 10.65 18.09
N ALA A 310 -12.22 10.93 17.18
CA ALA A 310 -13.65 10.75 17.42
C ALA A 310 -14.12 9.28 17.36
N TYR A 311 -13.27 8.35 16.91
CA TYR A 311 -13.64 6.93 16.72
C TYR A 311 -12.86 5.93 17.59
N ALA A 312 -12.07 6.38 18.57
CA ALA A 312 -11.26 5.49 19.39
C ALA A 312 -11.30 5.84 20.89
N LEU A 313 -12.48 5.95 21.50
CA LEU A 313 -12.65 5.80 22.96
C LEU A 313 -14.02 5.17 23.29
N PRO A 314 -14.10 4.23 24.25
CA PRO A 314 -15.35 3.60 24.64
C PRO A 314 -16.27 4.62 25.32
N ARG A 315 -17.54 4.66 24.90
CA ARG A 315 -18.61 5.44 25.52
C ARG A 315 -18.65 5.15 27.03
N LYS A 316 -18.35 6.14 27.87
CA LYS A 316 -18.64 6.08 29.32
C LYS A 316 -20.13 5.86 29.51
N ARG A 317 -20.49 4.85 30.31
CA ARG A 317 -21.87 4.61 30.78
C ARG A 317 -22.33 5.79 31.65
N PRO A 318 -23.62 6.18 31.59
CA PRO A 318 -24.16 7.14 32.54
C PRO A 318 -24.30 6.49 33.92
N THR A 319 -23.74 7.14 34.94
CA THR A 319 -23.98 6.82 36.36
C THR A 319 -25.43 7.16 36.70
N TYR A 320 -26.20 6.16 37.15
CA TYR A 320 -27.48 6.38 37.79
C TYR A 320 -27.27 6.88 39.22
N ASN A 321 -27.91 8.00 39.55
CA ASN A 321 -28.17 8.42 40.92
C ASN A 321 -29.06 7.37 41.59
N THR A 322 -28.59 6.78 42.69
CA THR A 322 -29.45 6.18 43.70
C THR A 322 -29.52 7.10 44.89
N LEU A 323 -30.70 7.70 45.07
CA LEU A 323 -31.21 8.20 46.34
C LEU A 323 -31.27 7.03 47.34
N LYS A 324 -30.53 7.15 48.45
CA LYS A 324 -30.98 6.94 49.84
C LYS A 324 -29.87 7.36 50.78
#